data_AF-A0A0A1PHY6-F1
#
_entry.id   AF-A0A0A1PHY6-F1
#
_cell.length_a   1.000
_cell.length_b   1.000
_cell.length_c   1.000
_cell.angle_alpha   90.00
_cell.angle_beta   90.00
_cell.angle_gamma   90.00
#
_symmetry.space_group_name_H-M   'P 1'
#
loop_
_entity.id
_entity.type
_entity.pdbx_description
1 polymer ?
#
loop_
_entity_poly.entity_id
_entity_poly.type
_entity_poly.pdbx_seq_one_letter_code
_entity_poly.pdbx_strand_id
1 'polypeptide(L)'
;MTSSRAALGLVAFALAFVPAAHAQTDALPRQVEIAEDFGTYLCPSESAGRQMAGHLQRADIAGGYRATGCRARPDRSGTIRITEVLQRFRVEAFNPPQTYMLYRGTAADGRQVIGLVGEEGNDRHPRDALGYFLRDATRDGMIEVDTRNPAYVCPDGVAAAKVVVALADRARGAAPTARRTALLQQALAANGCSPAAGRYRVTALHQRQQAEPSLEAEEDWVALSATDRDGRTVGLLYNTATHD
;
A
#
# COMPACT_ATOMS: atom_id res chain seq x y z
N MET A 1 15.26 61.19 73.69
CA MET A 1 14.04 60.48 73.25
C MET A 1 14.17 60.24 71.76
N THR A 2 14.68 59.07 71.40
CA THR A 2 15.07 58.69 70.03
C THR A 2 14.04 57.73 69.44
N SER A 3 13.67 58.03 68.20
CA SER A 3 12.70 57.34 67.36
C SER A 3 13.20 55.96 66.92
N SER A 4 12.32 54.97 66.78
CA SER A 4 12.60 53.75 66.03
C SER A 4 11.32 53.23 65.37
N ARG A 5 11.31 53.30 64.04
CA ARG A 5 10.32 52.73 63.13
C ARG A 5 10.59 51.23 62.99
N ALA A 6 9.58 50.38 63.17
CA ALA A 6 9.64 48.97 62.79
C ALA A 6 8.94 48.79 61.43
N ALA A 7 9.68 48.28 60.45
CA ALA A 7 9.23 48.02 59.09
C ALA A 7 8.72 46.58 58.92
N LEU A 8 7.70 46.45 58.07
CA LEU A 8 7.06 45.23 57.61
C LEU A 8 8.03 44.24 56.94
N GLY A 9 7.85 42.96 57.21
CA GLY A 9 8.37 41.86 56.39
C GLY A 9 7.22 40.99 55.87
N LEU A 10 6.89 41.11 54.59
CA LEU A 10 5.90 40.29 53.89
C LEU A 10 6.66 39.25 53.05
N VAL A 11 6.55 37.97 53.41
CA VAL A 11 7.15 36.85 52.65
C VAL A 11 6.12 36.37 51.63
N ALA A 12 6.37 36.64 50.35
CA ALA A 12 5.59 36.11 49.24
C ALA A 12 6.16 34.75 48.80
N PHE A 13 5.42 33.67 49.02
CA PHE A 13 5.70 32.35 48.43
C PHE A 13 5.27 32.35 46.96
N ALA A 14 6.23 32.42 46.04
CA ALA A 14 6.00 32.21 44.63
C ALA A 14 5.89 30.69 44.34
N LEU A 15 4.66 30.21 44.14
CA LEU A 15 4.39 28.90 43.53
C LEU A 15 4.82 28.96 42.06
N ALA A 16 5.96 28.33 41.75
CA ALA A 16 6.38 28.12 40.37
C ALA A 16 5.42 27.14 39.69
N PHE A 17 4.54 27.66 38.84
CA PHE A 17 3.81 26.87 37.85
C PHE A 17 4.81 26.31 36.83
N VAL A 18 5.18 25.04 36.97
CA VAL A 18 5.90 24.30 35.93
C VAL A 18 4.87 23.97 34.85
N PRO A 19 4.99 24.48 33.60
CA PRO A 19 4.11 24.07 32.53
C PRO A 19 4.35 22.58 32.26
N ALA A 20 3.30 21.77 32.37
CA ALA A 20 3.32 20.40 31.92
C ALA A 20 3.68 20.39 30.42
N ALA A 21 4.90 19.96 30.12
CA ALA A 21 5.32 19.66 28.75
C ALA A 21 4.38 18.58 28.22
N HIS A 22 3.43 18.99 27.39
CA HIS A 22 2.61 18.05 26.64
C HIS A 22 3.58 17.33 25.72
N ALA A 23 3.80 16.04 25.97
CA ALA A 23 4.51 15.17 25.05
C ALA A 23 3.76 15.26 23.71
N GLN A 24 4.32 15.99 22.75
CA GLN A 24 3.81 16.02 21.40
C GLN A 24 4.04 14.64 20.82
N THR A 25 3.00 13.81 20.83
CA THR A 25 2.96 12.58 20.05
C THR A 25 3.09 12.97 18.60
N ASP A 26 4.08 12.38 17.93
CA ASP A 26 4.29 12.56 16.50
C ASP A 26 2.99 12.21 15.73
N ALA A 27 2.70 12.96 14.67
CA ALA A 27 1.51 12.71 13.85
C ALA A 27 1.51 11.28 13.30
N LEU A 28 0.32 10.66 13.23
CA LEU A 28 0.16 9.35 12.61
C LEU A 28 0.58 9.39 11.13
N PRO A 29 1.12 8.27 10.59
CA PRO A 29 1.42 8.19 9.17
C PRO A 29 0.14 8.26 8.33
N ARG A 30 0.31 8.56 7.04
CA ARG A 30 -0.79 8.55 6.08
C ARG A 30 -1.50 7.19 6.05
N GLN A 31 -0.74 6.10 6.11
CA GLN A 31 -1.27 4.74 6.22
C GLN A 31 -1.07 4.17 7.63
N VAL A 32 -2.13 4.18 8.42
CA VAL A 32 -2.12 3.66 9.80
C VAL A 32 -2.17 2.13 9.86
N GLU A 33 -2.53 1.45 8.78
CA GLU A 33 -2.58 -0.01 8.73
C GLU A 33 -1.38 -0.56 7.97
N ILE A 34 -0.60 -1.42 8.63
CA ILE A 34 0.48 -2.18 8.01
C ILE A 34 -0.12 -3.49 7.49
N ALA A 35 -0.17 -3.63 6.15
CA ALA A 35 -0.66 -4.84 5.49
C ALA A 35 0.10 -6.08 5.96
N GLU A 36 -0.53 -7.26 5.95
CA GLU A 36 0.03 -8.50 6.52
C GLU A 36 1.27 -9.05 5.79
N ASP A 37 1.46 -8.64 4.54
CA ASP A 37 2.57 -9.01 3.65
C ASP A 37 3.65 -7.92 3.57
N PHE A 38 3.48 -6.79 4.27
CA PHE A 38 4.51 -5.73 4.34
C PHE A 38 5.50 -5.93 5.49
N GLY A 39 6.81 -5.85 5.19
CA GLY A 39 7.86 -6.04 6.20
C GLY A 39 7.83 -5.02 7.33
N THR A 40 7.77 -5.49 8.57
CA THR A 40 7.95 -4.68 9.80
C THR A 40 8.74 -5.47 10.84
N TYR A 41 9.48 -4.78 11.71
CA TYR A 41 10.20 -5.38 12.82
C TYR A 41 9.34 -5.27 14.09
N LEU A 42 9.14 -6.37 14.81
CA LEU A 42 8.44 -6.39 16.09
C LEU A 42 9.45 -6.53 17.22
N CYS A 43 9.26 -5.73 18.27
CA CYS A 43 10.15 -5.66 19.42
C CYS A 43 9.43 -6.06 20.71
N PRO A 44 10.13 -6.69 21.67
CA PRO A 44 9.54 -7.09 22.95
C PRO A 44 9.18 -5.90 23.85
N SER A 45 9.76 -4.72 23.59
CA SER A 45 9.54 -3.49 24.36
C SER A 45 9.93 -2.24 23.57
N GLU A 46 9.51 -1.07 24.04
CA GLU A 46 9.93 0.23 23.47
C GLU A 46 11.43 0.46 23.58
N SER A 47 12.06 0.07 24.68
CA SER A 47 13.51 0.23 24.86
C SER A 47 14.28 -0.62 23.85
N ALA A 48 13.84 -1.86 23.61
CA ALA A 48 14.36 -2.70 22.55
C ALA A 48 14.15 -2.06 21.16
N GLY A 49 12.98 -1.46 20.92
CA GLY A 49 12.68 -0.72 19.69
C GLY A 49 13.60 0.48 19.45
N ARG A 50 13.86 1.30 20.48
CA ARG A 50 14.79 2.44 20.39
C ARG A 50 16.23 1.98 20.14
N GLN A 51 16.66 0.89 20.76
CA GLN A 51 17.98 0.30 20.47
C GLN A 51 18.06 -0.22 19.04
N MET A 52 17.01 -0.91 18.56
CA MET A 52 16.93 -1.43 17.19
C MET A 52 16.96 -0.29 16.16
N ALA A 53 16.31 0.85 16.43
CA ALA A 53 16.40 2.04 15.60
C ALA A 53 17.86 2.49 15.39
N GLY A 54 18.65 2.54 16.47
CA GLY A 54 20.08 2.86 16.38
C GLY A 54 20.88 1.86 15.54
N HIS A 55 20.54 0.57 15.58
CA HIS A 55 21.14 -0.43 14.70
C HIS A 55 20.72 -0.27 13.23
N LEU A 56 19.44 0.01 12.97
CA LEU A 56 18.94 0.29 11.61
C LEU A 56 19.63 1.49 10.99
N GLN A 57 19.85 2.58 11.74
CA GLN A 57 20.57 3.76 11.25
C GLN A 57 22.00 3.46 10.80
N ARG A 58 22.62 2.41 11.35
CA ARG A 58 23.96 1.93 10.97
C ARG A 58 23.93 0.75 9.98
N ALA A 59 22.76 0.41 9.44
CA ALA A 59 22.52 -0.77 8.60
C ALA A 59 22.95 -2.11 9.24
N ASP A 60 22.97 -2.19 10.57
CA ASP A 60 23.33 -3.40 11.31
C ASP A 60 22.09 -4.17 11.79
N ILE A 61 21.31 -4.69 10.84
CA ILE A 61 20.04 -5.39 11.14
C ILE A 61 20.30 -6.66 11.97
N ALA A 62 21.30 -7.45 11.58
CA ALA A 62 21.60 -8.72 12.24
C ALA A 62 22.13 -8.52 13.67
N GLY A 63 22.99 -7.51 13.90
CA GLY A 63 23.40 -7.12 15.25
C GLY A 63 22.23 -6.61 16.08
N GLY A 64 21.36 -5.80 15.46
CA GLY A 64 20.14 -5.31 16.09
C GLY A 64 19.24 -6.44 16.60
N TYR A 65 18.97 -7.47 15.79
CA TYR A 65 18.17 -8.61 16.22
C TYR A 65 18.79 -9.37 17.41
N ARG A 66 20.10 -9.58 17.40
CA ARG A 66 20.80 -10.27 18.50
C ARG A 66 20.77 -9.45 19.79
N ALA A 67 20.97 -8.14 19.71
CA ALA A 67 21.07 -7.26 20.87
C ALA A 67 19.71 -6.96 21.51
N THR A 68 18.64 -6.85 20.72
CA THR A 68 17.35 -6.28 21.17
C THR A 68 16.25 -7.33 21.35
N GLY A 69 16.42 -8.52 20.76
CA GLY A 69 15.34 -9.50 20.68
C GLY A 69 14.24 -9.13 19.69
N CYS A 70 14.33 -8.00 18.98
CA CYS A 70 13.42 -7.68 17.90
C CYS A 70 13.53 -8.73 16.77
N ARG A 71 12.45 -8.93 16.01
CA ARG A 71 12.36 -9.91 14.91
C ARG A 71 11.59 -9.31 13.75
N ALA A 72 11.83 -9.79 12.54
CA ALA A 72 10.88 -9.55 11.44
C ALA A 72 9.51 -10.13 11.83
N ARG A 73 8.45 -9.42 11.49
CA ARG A 73 7.09 -9.91 11.67
C ARG A 73 6.91 -11.22 10.87
N PRO A 74 6.32 -12.27 11.46
CA PRO A 74 5.97 -13.47 10.71
C PRO A 74 4.96 -13.16 9.59
N ASP A 75 5.14 -13.82 8.45
CA ASP A 75 4.20 -13.76 7.33
C ASP A 75 2.79 -14.19 7.78
N ARG A 76 1.75 -13.53 7.24
CA ARG A 76 0.33 -13.88 7.46
C ARG A 76 -0.14 -13.81 8.92
N SER A 77 0.42 -12.90 9.71
CA SER A 77 -0.02 -12.61 11.09
C SER A 77 -1.16 -11.57 11.16
N GLY A 78 -1.76 -11.23 10.01
CA GLY A 78 -2.78 -10.21 9.89
C GLY A 78 -2.22 -8.79 9.88
N THR A 79 -3.13 -7.80 9.76
CA THR A 79 -2.77 -6.39 9.74
C THR A 79 -2.36 -5.89 11.13
N ILE A 80 -1.55 -4.84 11.16
CA ILE A 80 -1.24 -4.09 12.39
C ILE A 80 -1.73 -2.67 12.22
N ARG A 81 -2.55 -2.20 13.15
CA ARG A 81 -2.99 -0.80 13.21
C ARG A 81 -2.05 0.01 14.10
N ILE A 82 -1.37 0.99 13.54
CA ILE A 82 -0.55 1.97 14.26
C ILE A 82 -1.49 2.88 15.06
N THR A 83 -1.22 2.98 16.36
CA THR A 83 -1.98 3.81 17.30
C THR A 83 -1.19 5.02 17.78
N GLU A 84 0.14 4.95 17.74
CA GLU A 84 1.03 6.03 18.17
C GLU A 84 2.39 5.93 17.45
N VAL A 85 2.95 7.08 17.05
CA VAL A 85 4.34 7.17 16.58
C VAL A 85 5.22 7.65 17.73
N LEU A 86 6.20 6.83 18.11
CA LEU A 86 7.09 7.07 19.25
C LEU A 86 8.38 7.79 18.86
N GLN A 87 8.79 7.64 17.60
CA GLN A 87 9.98 8.27 17.02
C GLN A 87 10.00 8.09 15.50
N ARG A 88 10.33 9.15 14.77
CA ARG A 88 10.81 9.07 13.38
C ARG A 88 12.32 9.20 13.30
N PHE A 89 12.94 8.44 12.40
CA PHE A 89 14.36 8.55 12.12
C PHE A 89 14.67 8.14 10.70
N ARG A 90 15.72 8.72 10.13
CA ARG A 90 16.15 8.45 8.76
C ARG A 90 17.29 7.43 8.75
N VAL A 91 17.23 6.50 7.80
CA VAL A 91 18.28 5.51 7.55
C VAL A 91 18.95 5.86 6.22
N GLU A 92 20.09 6.53 6.31
CA GLU A 92 20.85 7.02 5.14
C GLU A 92 21.57 5.89 4.39
N ALA A 93 21.75 4.74 5.03
CA ALA A 93 22.44 3.60 4.45
C ALA A 93 21.64 2.86 3.36
N PHE A 94 20.34 3.15 3.23
CA PHE A 94 19.52 2.65 2.12
C PHE A 94 19.61 3.60 0.92
N ASN A 95 19.48 3.05 -0.29
CA ASN A 95 19.45 3.84 -1.52
C ASN A 95 18.12 3.61 -2.28
N PRO A 96 17.19 4.57 -2.28
CA PRO A 96 17.27 5.89 -1.62
C PRO A 96 17.16 5.79 -0.09
N PRO A 97 17.61 6.81 0.67
CA PRO A 97 17.37 6.89 2.11
C PRO A 97 15.88 6.78 2.44
N GLN A 98 15.57 6.14 3.56
CA GLN A 98 14.19 5.92 3.99
C GLN A 98 13.94 6.42 5.41
N THR A 99 12.72 6.87 5.66
CA THR A 99 12.24 7.22 6.99
C THR A 99 11.64 5.99 7.63
N TYR A 100 12.09 5.68 8.84
CA TYR A 100 11.52 4.64 9.68
C TYR A 100 10.79 5.28 10.85
N MET A 101 9.69 4.64 11.24
CA MET A 101 8.93 4.96 12.44
C MET A 101 9.07 3.83 13.45
N LEU A 102 9.41 4.16 14.70
CA LEU A 102 9.10 3.34 15.86
C LEU A 102 7.67 3.66 16.30
N TYR A 103 6.83 2.64 16.46
CA TYR A 103 5.40 2.83 16.74
C TYR A 103 4.88 1.92 17.86
N ARG A 104 3.77 2.33 18.48
CA ARG A 104 2.83 1.42 19.15
C ARG A 104 1.70 1.09 18.20
N GLY A 105 1.25 -0.16 18.23
CA GLY A 105 0.12 -0.59 17.43
C GLY A 105 -0.62 -1.76 18.05
N THR A 106 -1.71 -2.15 17.38
CA THR A 106 -2.55 -3.28 17.74
C THR A 106 -2.55 -4.27 16.58
N ALA A 107 -2.15 -5.52 16.85
CA ALA A 107 -2.23 -6.61 15.88
C ALA A 107 -3.67 -7.08 15.68
N ALA A 108 -3.93 -7.85 14.62
CA ALA A 108 -5.27 -8.34 14.28
C ALA A 108 -5.93 -9.17 15.41
N ASP A 109 -5.14 -9.83 16.26
CA ASP A 109 -5.58 -10.56 17.46
C ASP A 109 -5.89 -9.67 18.68
N GLY A 110 -5.76 -8.33 18.54
CA GLY A 110 -5.96 -7.35 19.61
C GLY A 110 -4.72 -7.11 20.48
N ARG A 111 -3.62 -7.86 20.26
CA ARG A 111 -2.39 -7.72 21.06
C ARG A 111 -1.69 -6.39 20.76
N GLN A 112 -1.25 -5.72 21.81
CA GLN A 112 -0.41 -4.53 21.70
C GLN A 112 1.00 -4.92 21.23
N VAL A 113 1.54 -4.16 20.29
CA VAL A 113 2.87 -4.38 19.72
C VAL A 113 3.68 -3.10 19.70
N ILE A 114 4.99 -3.26 19.84
CA ILE A 114 5.98 -2.25 19.51
C ILE A 114 6.66 -2.69 18.23
N GLY A 115 6.78 -1.80 17.25
CA GLY A 115 7.44 -2.16 16.00
C GLY A 115 8.15 -1.01 15.31
N LEU A 116 8.95 -1.37 14.31
CA LEU A 116 9.59 -0.43 13.40
C LEU A 116 9.14 -0.73 11.96
N VAL A 117 8.83 0.31 11.21
CA VAL A 117 8.35 0.20 9.82
C VAL A 117 8.91 1.33 8.98
N GLY A 118 9.29 1.03 7.74
CA GLY A 118 9.65 2.06 6.75
C GLY A 118 8.39 2.79 6.30
N GLU A 119 8.31 4.09 6.57
CA GLU A 119 7.12 4.91 6.38
C GLU A 119 6.74 5.01 4.90
N GLU A 120 7.70 5.36 4.03
CA GLU A 120 7.44 5.51 2.59
C GLU A 120 7.14 4.18 1.89
N GLY A 121 7.67 3.08 2.43
CA GLY A 121 7.36 1.73 1.95
C GLY A 121 5.93 1.34 2.31
N ASN A 122 5.56 1.49 3.59
CA ASN A 122 4.21 1.21 4.07
C ASN A 122 3.17 2.07 3.35
N ASP A 123 3.47 3.35 3.12
CA ASP A 123 2.59 4.30 2.46
C ASP A 123 2.32 3.99 0.98
N ARG A 124 3.23 3.26 0.31
CA ARG A 124 3.11 2.85 -1.10
C ARG A 124 2.66 1.40 -1.25
N HIS A 125 2.65 0.62 -0.17
CA HIS A 125 2.29 -0.78 -0.23
C HIS A 125 0.81 -0.97 -0.57
N PRO A 126 0.45 -1.86 -1.51
CA PRO A 126 -0.95 -2.14 -1.84
C PRO A 126 -1.70 -2.79 -0.67
N ARG A 127 -3.01 -2.51 -0.55
CA ARG A 127 -3.88 -3.04 0.52
C ARG A 127 -5.16 -3.70 0.01
N ASP A 128 -5.46 -3.51 -1.26
CA ASP A 128 -6.63 -4.06 -1.94
C ASP A 128 -6.23 -4.61 -3.31
N ALA A 129 -7.14 -5.38 -3.91
CA ALA A 129 -6.89 -6.02 -5.20
C ALA A 129 -6.51 -5.02 -6.31
N LEU A 130 -7.09 -3.82 -6.28
CA LEU A 130 -6.73 -2.75 -7.21
C LEU A 130 -5.28 -2.30 -6.99
N GLY A 131 -4.86 -2.02 -5.76
CA GLY A 131 -3.50 -1.61 -5.45
C GLY A 131 -2.47 -2.65 -5.89
N TYR A 132 -2.74 -3.94 -5.66
CA TYR A 132 -1.87 -5.02 -6.13
C TYR A 132 -1.80 -5.05 -7.66
N PHE A 133 -2.95 -4.96 -8.33
CA PHE A 133 -3.00 -4.87 -9.79
C PHE A 133 -2.20 -3.67 -10.31
N LEU A 134 -2.39 -2.49 -9.73
CA LEU A 134 -1.67 -1.28 -10.16
C LEU A 134 -0.16 -1.41 -9.97
N ARG A 135 0.29 -2.02 -8.86
CA ARG A 135 1.71 -2.29 -8.60
C ARG A 135 2.31 -3.22 -9.66
N ASP A 136 1.58 -4.27 -10.03
CA ASP A 136 2.11 -5.35 -10.86
C ASP A 136 1.98 -5.06 -12.36
N ALA A 137 0.87 -4.44 -12.78
CA ALA A 137 0.52 -4.26 -14.19
C ALA A 137 0.72 -2.84 -14.71
N THR A 138 1.04 -1.86 -13.85
CA THR A 138 1.17 -0.45 -14.27
C THR A 138 2.40 0.20 -13.64
N ARG A 139 2.94 1.24 -14.30
CA ARG A 139 4.07 2.01 -13.76
C ARG A 139 3.64 3.19 -12.89
N ASP A 140 2.56 3.85 -13.29
CA ASP A 140 2.07 5.11 -12.74
C ASP A 140 0.54 5.13 -12.58
N GLY A 141 -0.09 3.94 -12.51
CA GLY A 141 -1.55 3.81 -12.54
C GLY A 141 -2.16 4.00 -13.93
N MET A 142 -1.33 4.13 -14.96
CA MET A 142 -1.76 4.27 -16.35
C MET A 142 -1.49 2.99 -17.13
N ILE A 143 -2.39 2.69 -18.07
CA ILE A 143 -2.18 1.70 -19.12
C ILE A 143 -2.01 2.44 -20.44
N GLU A 144 -0.93 2.15 -21.15
CA GLU A 144 -0.69 2.62 -22.51
C GLU A 144 -1.11 1.52 -23.48
N VAL A 145 -2.12 1.83 -24.29
CA VAL A 145 -2.68 0.94 -25.29
C VAL A 145 -2.07 1.27 -26.64
N ASP A 146 -1.26 0.35 -27.14
CA ASP A 146 -0.59 0.39 -28.44
C ASP A 146 -0.74 -0.96 -29.16
N THR A 147 -0.07 -1.14 -30.29
CA THR A 147 -0.12 -2.39 -31.06
C THR A 147 0.50 -3.59 -30.35
N ARG A 148 1.35 -3.37 -29.34
CA ARG A 148 1.97 -4.42 -28.53
C ARG A 148 1.10 -4.79 -27.33
N ASN A 149 0.27 -3.84 -26.86
CA ASN A 149 -0.63 -3.99 -25.73
C ASN A 149 -2.08 -3.72 -26.16
N PRO A 150 -2.70 -4.61 -26.96
CA PRO A 150 -4.06 -4.41 -27.43
C PRO A 150 -5.06 -4.42 -26.27
N ALA A 151 -5.94 -3.44 -26.26
CA ALA A 151 -7.04 -3.33 -25.30
C ALA A 151 -8.33 -2.89 -26.00
N TYR A 152 -9.44 -2.98 -25.30
CA TYR A 152 -10.74 -2.54 -25.80
C TYR A 152 -11.40 -1.59 -24.81
N VAL A 153 -12.00 -0.53 -25.32
CA VAL A 153 -12.82 0.40 -24.54
C VAL A 153 -14.27 -0.06 -24.60
N CYS A 154 -14.92 -0.14 -23.44
CA CYS A 154 -16.32 -0.49 -23.28
C CYS A 154 -17.08 0.70 -22.67
N PRO A 155 -18.43 0.72 -22.72
CA PRO A 155 -19.23 1.81 -22.14
C PRO A 155 -18.91 2.08 -20.67
N ASP A 156 -18.71 1.02 -19.88
CA ASP A 156 -18.32 1.08 -18.47
C ASP A 156 -17.59 -0.20 -18.04
N GLY A 157 -17.10 -0.21 -16.80
CA GLY A 157 -16.39 -1.37 -16.23
C GLY A 157 -17.26 -2.63 -16.09
N VAL A 158 -18.59 -2.49 -15.99
CA VAL A 158 -19.52 -3.62 -15.92
C VAL A 158 -19.63 -4.30 -17.28
N ALA A 159 -19.70 -3.53 -18.37
CA ALA A 159 -19.68 -4.04 -19.74
C ALA A 159 -18.35 -4.77 -20.02
N ALA A 160 -17.21 -4.22 -19.58
CA ALA A 160 -15.93 -4.90 -19.69
C ALA A 160 -15.91 -6.22 -18.88
N ALA A 161 -16.46 -6.23 -17.66
CA ALA A 161 -16.53 -7.43 -16.82
C ALA A 161 -17.37 -8.54 -17.45
N LYS A 162 -18.48 -8.20 -18.11
CA LYS A 162 -19.30 -9.17 -18.88
C LYS A 162 -18.52 -9.84 -20.00
N VAL A 163 -17.57 -9.14 -20.64
CA VAL A 163 -16.68 -9.75 -21.64
C VAL A 163 -15.77 -10.77 -20.99
N VAL A 164 -15.13 -10.43 -19.87
CA VAL A 164 -14.26 -11.37 -19.12
C VAL A 164 -15.03 -12.64 -18.72
N VAL A 165 -16.24 -12.50 -18.16
CA VAL A 165 -17.08 -13.66 -17.79
C VAL A 165 -17.43 -14.53 -19.01
N ALA A 166 -17.77 -13.90 -20.14
CA ALA A 166 -18.10 -14.63 -21.37
C ALA A 166 -16.90 -15.42 -21.95
N LEU A 167 -15.68 -14.95 -21.74
CA LEU A 167 -14.46 -15.68 -22.05
C LEU A 167 -14.24 -16.83 -21.08
N ALA A 168 -14.53 -16.64 -19.79
CA ALA A 168 -14.37 -17.64 -18.73
C ALA A 168 -15.19 -18.90 -18.94
N ASP A 169 -16.48 -18.71 -19.20
CA ASP A 169 -17.42 -19.83 -19.35
C ASP A 169 -17.07 -20.70 -20.56
N ARG A 170 -16.29 -20.18 -21.51
CA ARG A 170 -16.01 -20.79 -22.82
C ARG A 170 -14.55 -21.19 -23.03
N ALA A 171 -13.67 -20.87 -22.07
CA ALA A 171 -12.25 -21.26 -22.07
C ALA A 171 -12.00 -22.70 -21.58
N ARG A 172 -13.06 -23.48 -21.26
CA ARG A 172 -12.90 -24.88 -20.86
C ARG A 172 -12.45 -25.75 -22.05
N GLY A 173 -11.15 -26.03 -22.10
CA GLY A 173 -10.50 -26.90 -23.07
C GLY A 173 -9.59 -26.14 -24.05
N ALA A 174 -8.66 -26.88 -24.69
CA ALA A 174 -7.73 -26.35 -25.70
C ALA A 174 -8.45 -25.97 -27.01
N ALA A 175 -9.34 -24.97 -26.96
CA ALA A 175 -10.02 -24.45 -28.13
C ALA A 175 -9.00 -23.81 -29.07
N PRO A 176 -9.05 -24.08 -30.39
CA PRO A 176 -8.18 -23.44 -31.38
C PRO A 176 -8.26 -21.92 -31.32
N THR A 177 -7.14 -21.22 -31.55
CA THR A 177 -7.02 -19.75 -31.49
C THR A 177 -8.13 -19.03 -32.26
N ALA A 178 -8.47 -19.49 -33.46
CA ALA A 178 -9.54 -18.90 -34.28
C ALA A 178 -10.91 -18.89 -33.58
N ARG A 179 -11.23 -19.94 -32.82
CA ARG A 179 -12.47 -20.00 -32.03
C ARG A 179 -12.42 -19.02 -30.86
N ARG A 180 -11.27 -18.87 -30.19
CA ARG A 180 -11.10 -17.89 -29.11
C ARG A 180 -11.24 -16.46 -29.61
N THR A 181 -10.59 -16.13 -30.73
CA THR A 181 -10.75 -14.82 -31.38
C THR A 181 -12.19 -14.53 -31.75
N ALA A 182 -12.91 -15.50 -32.33
CA ALA A 182 -14.33 -15.34 -32.65
C ALA A 182 -15.19 -15.10 -31.39
N LEU A 183 -14.91 -15.82 -30.30
CA LEU A 183 -15.61 -15.63 -29.01
C LEU A 183 -15.36 -14.25 -28.42
N LEU A 184 -14.11 -13.78 -28.44
CA LEU A 184 -13.77 -12.42 -28.02
C LEU A 184 -14.52 -11.38 -28.85
N GLN A 185 -14.48 -11.47 -30.18
CA GLN A 185 -15.16 -10.52 -31.07
C GLN A 185 -16.67 -10.50 -30.83
N GLN A 186 -17.30 -11.66 -30.63
CA GLN A 186 -18.72 -11.74 -30.28
C GLN A 186 -19.04 -11.08 -28.94
N ALA A 187 -18.22 -11.34 -27.91
CA ALA A 187 -18.42 -10.78 -26.58
C ALA A 187 -18.21 -9.26 -26.57
N LEU A 188 -17.21 -8.76 -27.30
CA LEU A 188 -16.95 -7.33 -27.48
C LEU A 188 -18.15 -6.64 -28.15
N ALA A 189 -18.63 -7.17 -29.27
CA ALA A 189 -19.76 -6.62 -29.99
C ALA A 189 -21.05 -6.60 -29.13
N ALA A 190 -21.32 -7.68 -28.39
CA ALA A 190 -22.49 -7.79 -27.52
C ALA A 190 -22.49 -6.78 -26.36
N ASN A 191 -21.31 -6.29 -25.94
CA ASN A 191 -21.16 -5.36 -24.84
C ASN A 191 -20.74 -3.94 -25.29
N GLY A 192 -20.80 -3.66 -26.59
CA GLY A 192 -20.52 -2.33 -27.15
C GLY A 192 -19.05 -1.91 -27.01
N CYS A 193 -18.14 -2.87 -26.93
CA CYS A 193 -16.71 -2.60 -26.80
C CYS A 193 -16.06 -2.40 -28.18
N SER A 194 -15.09 -1.51 -28.26
CA SER A 194 -14.32 -1.22 -29.48
C SER A 194 -12.82 -1.18 -29.18
N PRO A 195 -11.94 -1.34 -30.19
CA PRO A 195 -10.50 -1.23 -29.98
C PRO A 195 -10.14 0.11 -29.33
N ALA A 196 -9.30 0.05 -28.29
CA ALA A 196 -8.81 1.22 -27.58
C ALA A 196 -7.47 1.69 -28.18
N ALA A 197 -7.12 2.95 -27.90
CA ALA A 197 -5.81 3.50 -28.21
C ALA A 197 -5.47 4.64 -27.26
N GLY A 198 -4.19 4.78 -26.91
CA GLY A 198 -3.70 5.87 -26.06
C GLY A 198 -3.61 5.48 -24.59
N ARG A 199 -3.70 6.47 -23.70
CA ARG A 199 -3.42 6.28 -22.26
C ARG A 199 -4.69 6.37 -21.43
N TYR A 200 -4.84 5.43 -20.51
CA TYR A 200 -6.00 5.32 -19.63
C TYR A 200 -5.56 5.24 -18.18
N ARG A 201 -6.14 6.08 -17.31
CA ARG A 201 -5.88 6.03 -15.86
C ARG A 201 -6.81 5.04 -15.22
N VAL A 202 -6.29 3.97 -14.63
CA VAL A 202 -7.13 2.95 -13.98
C VAL A 202 -7.66 3.48 -12.66
N THR A 203 -8.96 3.30 -12.41
CA THR A 203 -9.67 3.80 -11.22
C THR A 203 -10.39 2.71 -10.45
N ALA A 204 -10.71 1.57 -11.07
CA ALA A 204 -11.25 0.40 -10.38
C ALA A 204 -10.92 -0.90 -11.13
N LEU A 205 -10.83 -1.99 -10.37
CA LEU A 205 -10.71 -3.36 -10.87
C LEU A 205 -12.05 -4.07 -10.66
N HIS A 206 -12.65 -4.60 -11.73
CA HIS A 206 -13.97 -5.26 -11.68
C HIS A 206 -13.86 -6.78 -11.68
N GLN A 207 -13.12 -7.32 -12.65
CA GLN A 207 -12.98 -8.75 -12.83
C GLN A 207 -11.60 -9.05 -13.40
N ARG A 208 -10.97 -10.13 -12.95
CA ARG A 208 -9.79 -10.71 -13.56
C ARG A 208 -10.04 -12.18 -13.79
N GLN A 209 -9.67 -12.67 -14.96
CA GLN A 209 -9.68 -14.09 -15.24
C GLN A 209 -8.32 -14.49 -15.80
N GLN A 210 -7.62 -15.28 -15.01
CA GLN A 210 -6.44 -15.98 -15.45
C GLN A 210 -6.91 -17.26 -16.15
N ALA A 211 -6.69 -17.38 -17.45
CA ALA A 211 -6.80 -18.69 -18.11
C ALA A 211 -5.64 -19.57 -17.62
N GLU A 212 -5.90 -20.84 -17.32
CA GLU A 212 -4.81 -21.77 -17.02
C GLU A 212 -3.83 -21.78 -18.21
N PRO A 213 -2.51 -21.73 -17.96
CA PRO A 213 -1.50 -21.74 -19.00
C PRO A 213 -1.64 -23.05 -19.79
N SER A 214 -2.25 -22.95 -20.97
CA SER A 214 -2.06 -23.97 -22.01
C SER A 214 -0.73 -23.71 -22.68
N LEU A 215 -0.06 -24.77 -23.17
CA LEU A 215 1.29 -24.75 -23.78
C LEU A 215 1.54 -23.67 -24.86
N GLU A 216 0.51 -22.97 -25.35
CA GLU A 216 0.63 -22.04 -26.50
C GLU A 216 0.05 -20.63 -26.29
N ALA A 217 -0.58 -20.30 -25.15
CA ALA A 217 -0.97 -18.91 -24.86
C ALA A 217 -1.44 -18.77 -23.41
N GLU A 218 -0.76 -17.90 -22.65
CA GLU A 218 -1.34 -17.32 -21.44
C GLU A 218 -2.31 -16.21 -21.89
N GLU A 219 -3.55 -16.28 -21.42
CA GLU A 219 -4.53 -15.21 -21.57
C GLU A 219 -4.92 -14.79 -20.15
N ASP A 220 -4.69 -13.53 -19.80
CA ASP A 220 -5.06 -12.98 -18.50
C ASP A 220 -5.90 -11.72 -18.74
N TRP A 221 -7.21 -11.94 -18.87
CA TRP A 221 -8.13 -10.86 -19.21
C TRP A 221 -8.61 -10.15 -17.95
N VAL A 222 -8.47 -8.82 -17.97
CA VAL A 222 -8.84 -7.94 -16.86
C VAL A 222 -9.84 -6.90 -17.33
N ALA A 223 -10.91 -6.72 -16.55
CA ALA A 223 -11.89 -5.65 -16.71
C ALA A 223 -11.67 -4.56 -15.66
N LEU A 224 -11.54 -3.33 -16.14
CA LEU A 224 -11.21 -2.16 -15.35
C LEU A 224 -12.22 -1.03 -15.61
N SER A 225 -12.38 -0.15 -14.63
CA SER A 225 -12.80 1.23 -14.92
C SER A 225 -11.56 2.08 -15.10
N ALA A 226 -11.59 2.97 -16.08
CA ALA A 226 -10.52 3.90 -16.32
C ALA A 226 -11.04 5.27 -16.77
N THR A 227 -10.17 6.28 -16.68
CA THR A 227 -10.40 7.61 -17.25
C THR A 227 -9.57 7.76 -18.53
N ASP A 228 -10.22 8.16 -19.63
CA ASP A 228 -9.54 8.47 -20.87
C ASP A 228 -8.85 9.86 -20.83
N ARG A 229 -8.18 10.25 -21.92
CA ARG A 229 -7.52 11.56 -22.04
C ARG A 229 -8.46 12.76 -21.91
N ASP A 230 -9.74 12.58 -22.22
CA ASP A 230 -10.76 13.61 -22.21
C ASP A 230 -11.47 13.67 -20.84
N GLY A 231 -11.02 12.88 -19.85
CA GLY A 231 -11.58 12.84 -18.51
C GLY A 231 -12.83 11.97 -18.39
N ARG A 232 -13.22 11.23 -19.43
CA ARG A 232 -14.41 10.39 -19.41
C ARG A 232 -14.11 9.06 -18.73
N THR A 233 -15.03 8.62 -17.89
CA THR A 233 -14.96 7.27 -17.31
C THR A 233 -15.44 6.26 -18.34
N VAL A 234 -14.65 5.22 -18.55
CA VAL A 234 -14.90 4.14 -19.50
C VAL A 234 -14.62 2.78 -18.85
N GLY A 235 -15.11 1.72 -19.47
CA GLY A 235 -14.60 0.38 -19.21
C GLY A 235 -13.35 0.13 -20.05
N LEU A 236 -12.35 -0.54 -19.48
CA LEU A 236 -11.19 -1.01 -20.22
C LEU A 236 -11.06 -2.52 -20.03
N LEU A 237 -11.06 -3.25 -21.15
CA LEU A 237 -10.71 -4.66 -21.21
C LEU A 237 -9.26 -4.78 -21.68
N TYR A 238 -8.41 -5.39 -20.86
CA TYR A 238 -6.98 -5.46 -21.07
C TYR A 238 -6.48 -6.90 -20.87
N ASN A 239 -5.62 -7.39 -21.76
CA ASN A 239 -4.92 -8.66 -21.56
C ASN A 239 -3.57 -8.38 -20.91
N THR A 240 -3.37 -8.84 -19.68
CA THR A 240 -2.13 -8.69 -18.92
C THR A 240 -1.10 -9.79 -19.19
N ALA A 241 -1.44 -10.82 -19.98
CA ALA A 241 -0.47 -11.82 -20.37
C ALA A 241 0.64 -11.18 -21.20
N THR A 242 1.88 -11.26 -20.71
CA THR A 242 3.06 -10.76 -21.40
C THR A 242 3.23 -11.52 -22.70
N HIS A 243 3.13 -10.81 -23.83
CA HIS A 243 3.67 -11.28 -25.10
C HIS A 243 5.17 -10.94 -25.10
N ASP A 244 5.98 -11.81 -24.51
CA ASP A 244 7.43 -11.83 -24.80
C ASP A 244 7.66 -12.31 -26.25
#